data_AF-A0A845ZIM4-F1
#
_entry.id   AF-A0A845ZIM4-F1
#
_cell.length_a   1.000
_cell.length_b   1.000
_cell.length_c   1.000
_cell.angle_alpha   90.00
_cell.angle_beta   90.00
_cell.angle_gamma   90.00
#
_symmetry.space_group_name_H-M   'P 1'
#
loop_
_entity.id
_entity.type
_entity.pdbx_description
1 polymer ?
#
loop_
_entity_poly.entity_id
_entity_poly.type
_entity_poly.pdbx_seq_one_letter_code
_entity_poly.pdbx_strand_id
1 'polypeptide(L)'
;MLDVDQSLPKAPPPSLAKWAYCAIRQPGLSIRIRLRGNNLHILCEHPQGVEANKLVNRLIKALKLQQGEVQFPLDLANPIYQIIVYGRRVGQKSPDWIKQIAIKLPTDDATNASNQSSQTSFDAITTDTDADLTV
;
A
#
# COMPACT_ATOMS: atom_id res chain seq x y z
N MET A 1 11.68 -32.70 24.94
CA MET A 1 11.62 -31.47 25.76
C MET A 1 11.88 -30.33 24.80
N LEU A 2 10.83 -29.57 24.48
CA LEU A 2 10.67 -28.53 23.43
C LEU A 2 11.92 -28.09 22.65
N ASP A 3 12.02 -28.52 21.39
CA ASP A 3 12.79 -27.83 20.35
C ASP A 3 12.12 -26.47 20.10
N VAL A 4 12.65 -25.44 20.76
CA VAL A 4 12.33 -24.06 20.44
C VAL A 4 13.10 -23.74 19.18
N ASP A 5 12.43 -23.91 18.04
CA ASP A 5 12.87 -23.37 16.76
C ASP A 5 13.02 -21.85 16.92
N GLN A 6 14.22 -21.41 17.27
CA GLN A 6 14.60 -20.01 17.23
C GLN A 6 14.65 -19.62 15.76
N SER A 7 13.48 -19.28 15.20
CA SER A 7 13.36 -18.60 13.92
C SER A 7 14.18 -17.31 14.00
N LEU A 8 15.43 -17.41 13.57
CA LEU A 8 16.35 -16.31 13.40
C LEU A 8 15.60 -15.24 12.61
N PRO A 9 15.55 -13.97 13.04
CA PRO A 9 14.86 -12.94 12.29
C PRO A 9 15.52 -12.83 10.91
N LYS A 10 14.90 -13.43 9.90
CA LYS A 10 15.36 -13.41 8.51
C LYS A 10 15.49 -11.95 8.12
N ALA A 11 16.72 -11.51 7.88
CA ALA A 11 16.97 -10.17 7.42
C ALA A 11 16.13 -9.95 6.16
N PRO A 12 15.48 -8.78 5.98
CA PRO A 12 14.74 -8.52 4.77
C PRO A 12 15.69 -8.67 3.57
N PRO A 13 15.22 -9.19 2.42
CA PRO A 13 16.00 -9.16 1.20
C PRO A 13 16.54 -7.73 0.97
N PRO A 14 17.76 -7.57 0.43
CA PRO A 14 18.43 -6.28 0.29
C PRO A 14 17.56 -5.20 -0.39
N SER A 15 16.62 -5.62 -1.24
CA SER A 15 15.64 -4.76 -1.93
C SER A 15 14.63 -4.08 -1.00
N LEU A 16 14.10 -4.77 0.02
CA LEU A 16 13.12 -4.20 0.97
C LEU A 16 13.75 -3.19 1.90
N ALA A 17 14.95 -3.52 2.40
CA ALA A 17 15.69 -2.61 3.23
C ALA A 17 16.02 -1.33 2.46
N LYS A 18 16.60 -1.49 1.26
CA LYS A 18 16.90 -0.37 0.35
C LYS A 18 15.67 0.46 0.05
N TRP A 19 14.53 -0.17 -0.26
CA TRP A 19 13.28 0.53 -0.52
C TRP A 19 12.83 1.38 0.68
N ALA A 20 12.83 0.83 1.90
CA ALA A 20 12.40 1.55 3.09
C ALA A 20 13.30 2.75 3.41
N TYR A 21 14.62 2.61 3.26
CA TYR A 21 15.55 3.74 3.40
C TYR A 21 15.27 4.83 2.37
N CYS A 22 15.08 4.46 1.10
CA CYS A 22 14.76 5.38 0.01
C CYS A 22 13.37 6.03 0.13
N ALA A 23 12.40 5.34 0.75
CA ALA A 23 11.07 5.86 0.99
C ALA A 23 11.04 6.85 2.14
N ILE A 24 11.74 6.56 3.24
CA ILE A 24 11.68 7.38 4.46
C ILE A 24 12.56 8.63 4.35
N ARG A 25 13.77 8.53 3.77
CA ARG A 25 14.76 9.62 3.57
C ARG A 25 14.71 10.70 4.66
N GLN A 26 14.98 10.31 5.91
CA GLN A 26 15.04 11.24 7.02
C GLN A 26 16.44 11.24 7.65
N PRO A 27 17.16 12.37 7.62
CA PRO A 27 18.43 12.51 8.34
C PRO A 27 18.25 12.28 9.83
N GLY A 28 19.24 11.64 10.47
CA GLY A 28 19.22 11.37 11.92
C GLY A 28 18.25 10.28 12.36
N LEU A 29 17.49 9.67 11.44
CA LEU A 29 16.57 8.58 11.75
C LEU A 29 17.28 7.23 11.61
N SER A 30 17.33 6.47 12.70
CA SER A 30 17.74 5.07 12.67
C SER A 30 16.56 4.20 12.24
N ILE A 31 16.79 3.30 11.28
CA ILE A 31 15.75 2.41 10.75
C ILE A 31 16.20 0.96 10.95
N ARG A 32 15.31 0.13 11.49
CA ARG A 32 15.51 -1.31 11.64
C ARG A 32 14.35 -2.04 11.00
N ILE A 33 14.65 -3.05 10.20
CA ILE A 33 13.65 -3.71 9.35
C ILE A 33 13.70 -5.21 9.61
N ARG A 34 12.52 -5.82 9.73
CA ARG A 34 12.36 -7.27 9.90
C ARG A 34 11.18 -7.76 9.09
N LEU A 35 11.33 -8.90 8.45
CA LEU A 35 10.22 -9.63 7.84
C LEU A 35 9.73 -10.69 8.83
N ARG A 36 8.42 -10.71 9.12
CA ARG A 36 7.79 -11.74 9.97
C ARG A 36 6.58 -12.32 9.25
N GLY A 37 6.72 -13.54 8.74
CA GLY A 37 5.81 -14.06 7.74
C GLY A 37 5.74 -13.10 6.55
N ASN A 38 4.52 -12.70 6.19
CA ASN A 38 4.24 -11.79 5.08
C ASN A 38 4.03 -10.33 5.53
N ASN A 39 4.59 -9.97 6.69
CA ASN A 39 4.48 -8.62 7.25
C ASN A 39 5.85 -7.97 7.36
N LEU A 40 5.97 -6.76 6.82
CA LEU A 40 7.19 -5.96 6.93
C LEU A 40 7.13 -5.09 8.17
N HIS A 41 7.98 -5.35 9.15
CA HIS A 41 8.11 -4.54 10.35
C HIS A 41 9.23 -3.51 10.18
N ILE A 42 8.92 -2.23 10.39
CA ILE A 42 9.87 -1.12 10.31
C ILE A 42 9.87 -0.38 11.64
N LEU A 43 10.98 -0.42 12.36
CA LEU A 43 11.22 0.39 13.54
C LEU A 43 12.01 1.63 13.16
N CYS A 44 11.50 2.79 13.53
CA CYS A 44 12.09 4.10 13.30
C CYS A 44 12.42 4.75 14.64
N GLU A 45 13.68 5.13 14.84
CA GLU A 45 14.18 5.73 16.07
C GLU A 45 14.83 7.08 15.79
N HIS A 46 14.44 8.12 16.53
CA HIS A 46 15.00 9.46 16.40
C HIS A 46 15.16 10.12 17.77
N PRO A 47 16.24 10.88 18.06
CA PRO A 47 16.44 11.45 19.39
C PRO A 47 15.29 12.35 19.85
N GLN A 48 14.74 13.18 18.94
CA GLN A 48 13.63 14.10 19.23
C GLN A 48 12.24 13.44 19.10
N GLY A 49 12.17 12.16 18.76
CA GLY A 49 10.93 11.47 18.42
C GLY A 49 10.61 11.52 16.93
N VAL A 50 9.64 10.70 16.53
CA VAL A 50 9.29 10.48 15.12
C VAL A 50 7.84 10.91 14.87
N GLU A 51 7.63 11.80 13.90
CA GLU A 51 6.29 12.23 13.49
C GLU A 51 5.59 11.15 12.65
N ALA A 52 4.60 10.48 13.26
CA ALA A 52 3.94 9.31 12.69
C ALA A 52 3.35 9.57 11.30
N ASN A 53 2.53 10.62 11.18
CA ASN A 53 1.82 10.92 9.95
C ASN A 53 2.79 11.30 8.82
N LYS A 54 3.85 12.05 9.14
CA LYS A 54 4.87 12.45 8.17
C LYS A 54 5.59 11.23 7.58
N LEU A 55 5.95 10.28 8.43
CA LEU A 55 6.66 9.07 8.03
C LEU A 55 5.76 8.11 7.26
N VAL A 56 4.54 7.87 7.76
CA VAL A 56 3.54 7.04 7.07
C VAL A 56 3.20 7.59 5.69
N ASN A 57 3.01 8.92 5.57
CA ASN A 57 2.72 9.54 4.28
C ASN A 57 3.87 9.36 3.27
N ARG A 58 5.13 9.35 3.72
CA ARG A 58 6.27 9.07 2.84
C ARG A 58 6.26 7.64 2.32
N LEU A 59 5.99 6.67 3.19
CA LEU A 59 5.87 5.26 2.81
C LEU A 59 4.72 5.03 1.83
N ILE A 60 3.54 5.62 2.08
CA ILE A 60 2.39 5.53 1.18
C ILE A 60 2.71 6.15 -0.19
N LYS A 61 3.38 7.31 -0.22
CA LYS A 61 3.82 7.93 -1.49
C LYS A 61 4.79 7.02 -2.25
N ALA A 62 5.76 6.42 -1.56
CA ALA A 62 6.71 5.50 -2.17
C ALA A 62 6.03 4.22 -2.70
N LEU A 63 5.01 3.70 -2.01
CA LEU A 63 4.19 2.58 -2.50
C LEU A 63 3.39 2.95 -3.75
N LYS A 64 2.82 4.16 -3.81
CA LYS A 64 2.00 4.62 -4.94
C LYS A 64 2.81 4.95 -6.18
N LEU A 65 3.96 5.59 -6.00
CA LEU A 65 4.71 6.11 -7.14
C LEU A 65 5.20 4.97 -8.04
N GLN A 66 5.61 3.82 -7.48
CA GLN A 66 6.20 2.67 -8.21
C GLN A 66 7.19 3.05 -9.34
N GLN A 67 7.73 4.27 -9.30
CA GLN A 67 8.54 4.91 -10.32
C GLN A 67 9.68 5.63 -9.58
N GLY A 68 10.92 5.34 -9.97
CA GLY A 68 12.15 5.76 -9.30
C GLY A 68 13.17 4.61 -9.17
N GLU A 69 14.33 4.90 -8.58
CA GLU A 69 15.50 3.99 -8.53
C GLU A 69 15.30 2.71 -7.69
N VAL A 70 14.27 2.66 -6.83
CA VAL A 70 14.02 1.49 -5.97
C VAL A 70 12.51 1.26 -5.85
N GLN A 71 12.03 0.23 -6.54
CA GLN A 71 10.64 -0.22 -6.47
C GLN A 71 10.39 -1.06 -5.22
N PHE A 72 9.15 -1.09 -4.75
CA PHE A 72 8.76 -2.03 -3.71
C PHE A 72 8.78 -3.43 -4.32
N PRO A 73 9.56 -4.39 -3.79
CA PRO A 73 9.64 -5.73 -4.35
C PRO A 73 8.34 -6.48 -4.07
N LEU A 74 7.43 -6.44 -5.04
CA LEU A 74 6.26 -7.33 -5.08
C LEU A 74 6.74 -8.71 -5.55
N ASP A 75 6.84 -9.66 -4.63
CA ASP A 75 6.91 -11.08 -4.96
C ASP A 75 5.49 -11.66 -4.92
N LEU A 76 5.01 -12.18 -6.06
CA LEU A 76 3.68 -12.80 -6.14
C LEU A 76 3.63 -14.15 -5.43
N ALA A 77 4.77 -14.86 -5.32
CA ALA A 77 4.84 -16.14 -4.61
C ALA A 77 4.80 -15.96 -3.09
N ASN A 78 5.38 -14.85 -2.59
CA ASN A 78 5.40 -14.51 -1.16
C ASN A 78 5.03 -13.02 -0.96
N PRO A 79 3.75 -12.66 -1.16
CA PRO A 79 3.35 -11.27 -1.13
C PRO A 79 3.44 -10.70 0.28
N ILE A 80 3.95 -9.48 0.40
CA ILE A 80 3.86 -8.72 1.65
C ILE A 80 2.47 -8.10 1.74
N TYR A 81 1.71 -8.46 2.76
CA TYR A 81 0.32 -8.00 2.93
C TYR A 81 0.25 -6.62 3.58
N GLN A 82 1.17 -6.33 4.51
CA GLN A 82 1.15 -5.07 5.24
C GLN A 82 2.54 -4.67 5.73
N ILE A 83 2.68 -3.37 5.94
CA ILE A 83 3.82 -2.74 6.59
C ILE A 83 3.37 -2.25 7.97
N ILE A 84 4.06 -2.71 9.02
CA ILE A 84 3.82 -2.30 10.40
C ILE A 84 4.99 -1.42 10.83
N VAL A 85 4.70 -0.17 11.14
CA VAL A 85 5.69 0.85 11.46
C VAL A 85 5.59 1.24 12.92
N TYR A 86 6.76 1.27 13.57
CA TYR A 86 6.93 1.64 14.97
C TYR A 86 7.77 2.91 15.01
N GLY A 87 7.32 3.94 15.72
CA GLY A 87 8.14 5.12 16.01
C GLY A 87 8.46 5.19 17.50
N ARG A 88 9.72 5.50 17.82
CA ARG A 88 10.13 5.75 19.21
C ARG A 88 11.30 6.72 19.31
N ARG A 89 11.52 7.25 20.50
CA ARG A 89 12.78 7.91 20.83
C ARG A 89 13.89 6.90 21.05
N VAL A 90 15.11 7.29 20.71
CA VAL A 90 16.30 6.44 20.92
C VAL A 90 16.39 6.04 22.40
N GLY A 91 16.62 4.76 22.65
CA GLY A 91 16.77 4.21 24.01
C GLY A 91 15.47 3.78 24.69
N GLN A 92 14.29 4.12 24.16
CA GLN A 92 13.02 3.62 24.69
C GLN A 92 12.82 2.13 24.34
N LYS A 93 12.23 1.38 25.28
CA LYS A 93 11.88 -0.04 25.06
C LYS A 93 10.61 -0.19 24.22
N SER A 94 9.58 0.60 24.54
CA SER A 94 8.28 0.60 23.86
C SER A 94 8.22 1.66 22.75
N PRO A 95 7.41 1.43 21.70
CA PRO A 95 7.10 2.46 20.72
C PRO A 95 6.22 3.56 21.29
N ASP A 96 6.45 4.80 20.87
CA ASP A 96 5.54 5.93 21.11
C ASP A 96 4.25 5.75 20.29
N TRP A 97 4.35 5.11 19.12
CA TRP A 97 3.21 4.79 18.27
C TRP A 97 3.47 3.59 17.34
N ILE A 98 2.36 2.98 16.89
CA ILE A 98 2.34 1.91 15.91
C ILE A 98 1.33 2.25 14.81
N LYS A 99 1.71 2.07 13.55
CA LYS A 99 0.84 2.28 12.38
C LYS A 99 0.92 1.10 11.43
N GLN A 100 -0.18 0.79 10.77
CA GLN A 100 -0.29 -0.29 9.80
C GLN A 100 -0.67 0.27 8.44
N ILE A 101 -0.03 -0.23 7.38
CA ILE A 101 -0.29 0.13 6.00
C ILE A 101 -0.58 -1.16 5.24
N ALA A 102 -1.83 -1.35 4.81
CA ALA A 102 -2.20 -2.47 3.96
C ALA A 102 -1.66 -2.26 2.54
N ILE A 103 -1.07 -3.31 1.96
CA ILE A 103 -0.60 -3.32 0.59
C ILE A 103 -1.71 -3.93 -0.28
N LYS A 104 -2.17 -3.18 -1.28
CA LYS A 104 -3.05 -3.72 -2.31
C LYS A 104 -2.21 -4.58 -3.24
N LEU A 105 -2.39 -5.89 -3.17
CA LEU A 105 -1.86 -6.78 -4.18
C LEU A 105 -2.64 -6.54 -5.49
N PRO A 106 -2.00 -6.59 -6.67
CA PRO A 106 -2.72 -6.68 -7.93
C PRO A 106 -3.59 -7.94 -7.86
N THR A 107 -4.89 -7.73 -7.70
CA THR A 107 -5.88 -8.78 -7.90
C THR A 107 -6.14 -8.81 -9.40
N ASP A 108 -6.14 -9.98 -10.01
CA ASP A 108 -6.37 -10.18 -11.46
C ASP A 108 -7.77 -9.72 -11.95
N ASP A 109 -8.57 -9.08 -11.10
CA ASP A 109 -9.93 -8.58 -11.41
C ASP A 109 -9.98 -7.31 -12.28
N ALA A 110 -8.86 -6.79 -12.77
CA ALA A 110 -8.82 -5.55 -13.56
C ALA A 110 -9.10 -5.75 -15.08
N THR A 111 -9.75 -6.83 -15.51
CA THR A 111 -10.03 -7.06 -16.94
C THR A 111 -11.40 -6.58 -17.43
N ASN A 112 -12.40 -6.29 -16.60
CA ASN A 112 -13.74 -5.94 -17.11
C ASN A 112 -14.38 -4.71 -16.43
N ALA A 113 -13.88 -3.51 -16.70
CA ALA A 113 -14.60 -2.27 -16.37
C ALA A 113 -14.26 -1.12 -17.34
N SER A 114 -14.38 -1.38 -18.64
CA SER A 114 -14.44 -0.34 -19.68
C SER A 114 -15.48 -0.73 -20.70
N ASN A 115 -16.76 -0.70 -20.32
CA ASN A 115 -17.89 -0.63 -21.25
C ASN A 115 -19.11 -0.15 -20.47
N GLN A 116 -19.19 1.16 -20.23
CA GLN A 116 -20.44 1.92 -20.09
C GLN A 116 -20.12 3.38 -19.83
N SER A 117 -20.03 4.18 -20.90
CA SER A 117 -20.60 5.54 -20.91
C SER A 117 -20.57 6.11 -22.33
N SER A 118 -21.73 6.15 -22.97
CA SER A 118 -22.19 7.28 -23.79
C SER A 118 -23.66 7.06 -24.12
N GLN A 119 -24.51 7.67 -23.29
CA GLN A 119 -25.86 8.06 -23.67
C GLN A 119 -25.77 9.11 -24.78
N THR A 120 -26.53 8.95 -25.85
CA THR A 120 -27.22 10.08 -26.49
C THR A 120 -28.61 9.62 -26.88
N SER A 121 -29.58 10.14 -26.16
CA SER A 121 -31.01 10.11 -26.47
C SER A 121 -31.28 10.82 -27.78
N PHE A 122 -32.15 10.23 -28.61
CA PHE A 122 -33.03 10.99 -29.51
C PHE A 122 -34.38 10.28 -29.44
N ASP A 123 -35.39 10.99 -28.92
CA ASP A 123 -36.74 10.49 -28.73
C ASP A 123 -37.38 10.07 -30.06
N ALA A 124 -37.91 8.85 -30.08
CA ALA A 124 -38.83 8.39 -31.11
C ALA A 124 -40.26 8.58 -30.60
N ILE A 125 -41.02 9.49 -31.21
CA ILE A 125 -42.49 9.43 -31.20
C ILE A 125 -42.96 9.65 -32.64
N THR A 126 -43.09 8.55 -33.37
CA THR A 126 -44.05 8.43 -34.46
C THR A 126 -45.36 7.99 -33.83
N THR A 127 -46.42 8.76 -34.00
CA THR A 127 -47.77 8.24 -33.80
C THR A 127 -48.62 8.69 -34.98
N ASP A 128 -48.69 7.77 -35.92
CA ASP A 128 -49.69 7.70 -36.97
C ASP A 128 -51.03 7.37 -36.29
N THR A 129 -52.07 8.16 -36.55
CA THR A 129 -53.45 7.79 -36.22
C THR A 129 -54.36 8.39 -37.29
N ASP A 130 -54.58 7.55 -38.29
CA ASP A 130 -55.71 7.54 -39.20
C ASP A 130 -57.06 7.60 -38.44
N ALA A 131 -57.91 8.56 -38.80
CA ALA A 131 -59.34 8.53 -38.55
C ALA A 131 -60.08 9.45 -39.56
N ASP A 132 -60.85 8.77 -40.38
CA ASP A 132 -61.73 9.15 -41.49
C ASP A 132 -62.97 10.00 -41.10
N LEU A 133 -63.66 10.52 -42.14
CA LEU A 133 -65.08 10.91 -42.26
C LEU A 133 -65.58 12.36 -42.02
N THR A 134 -65.92 13.00 -43.17
CA THR A 134 -67.16 13.74 -43.55
C THR A 134 -67.73 14.87 -42.69
N VAL A 135 -67.88 16.07 -43.29
CA VAL A 135 -69.10 16.60 -43.98
C VAL A 135 -68.72 17.87 -44.75
#